data_AF-A0A957R4J0-F1
#
_entry.id   AF-A0A957R4J0-F1
#
_cell.length_a   1.000
_cell.length_b   1.000
_cell.length_c   1.000
_cell.angle_alpha   90.00
_cell.angle_beta   90.00
_cell.angle_gamma   90.00
#
_symmetry.space_group_name_H-M   'P 1'
#
loop_
_entity.id
_entity.type
_entity.pdbx_description
1 polymer ?
#
loop_
_entity_poly.entity_id
_entity_poly.type
_entity_poly.pdbx_seq_one_letter_code
_entity_poly.pdbx_strand_id
1 'polypeptide(L)'
;EERVLPEVKSDERKVQRAIEQIRTNFDIMLKEGERLSALINDVLDLEKIEAGKMEWHFETLEVNNVIERVLSTTLPLFQQKGLKQKAAIEENLPPIYGDRDQLHQVMINLVSNAVKFTDKGSVTCRARLINDMIEVSVADTGVGIAQEDLPRVFDKFTQLGNTLTDKPKGTGLGLPICRYIVGRHGGEIWLTSQVGQGTTFYFTLPVRVTET
;
A
#
# COMPACT_ATOMS: atom_id res chain seq x y z
N GLU A 1 -14.46 -12.73 14.46
CA GLU A 1 -14.88 -13.65 13.40
C GLU A 1 -14.67 -15.08 13.86
N GLU A 2 -15.74 -15.88 13.75
CA GLU A 2 -15.80 -17.25 14.20
C GLU A 2 -15.12 -18.15 13.15
N ARG A 3 -13.92 -18.64 13.44
CA ARG A 3 -13.23 -19.59 12.56
C ARG A 3 -14.04 -20.89 12.54
N VAL A 4 -14.73 -21.17 11.44
CA VAL A 4 -15.41 -22.44 11.22
C VAL A 4 -14.34 -23.53 11.04
N LEU A 5 -14.00 -24.18 12.14
CA LEU A 5 -13.03 -25.27 12.16
C LEU A 5 -13.77 -26.61 12.04
N PRO A 6 -13.24 -27.59 11.28
CA PRO A 6 -13.77 -28.93 11.30
C PRO A 6 -13.61 -29.52 12.70
N GLU A 7 -14.73 -29.78 13.38
CA GLU A 7 -14.77 -30.31 14.75
C GLU A 7 -14.53 -31.82 14.73
N VAL A 8 -13.27 -32.22 14.56
CA VAL A 8 -12.87 -33.63 14.56
C VAL A 8 -11.96 -33.89 15.76
N LYS A 9 -12.50 -34.51 16.80
CA LYS A 9 -11.74 -34.98 17.98
C LYS A 9 -11.11 -36.34 17.65
N SER A 10 -9.88 -36.34 17.12
CA SER A 10 -9.11 -37.57 16.86
C SER A 10 -7.62 -37.35 17.13
N ASP A 11 -7.05 -38.23 17.96
CA ASP A 11 -5.60 -38.28 18.25
C ASP A 11 -4.79 -39.01 17.15
N GLU A 12 -5.44 -39.43 16.06
CA GLU A 12 -4.75 -40.07 14.96
C GLU A 12 -3.91 -39.06 14.16
N ARG A 13 -2.60 -39.29 14.11
CA ARG A 13 -1.63 -38.48 13.32
C ARG A 13 -2.06 -38.26 11.87
N LYS A 14 -2.77 -39.22 11.26
CA LYS A 14 -3.30 -39.09 9.89
C LYS A 14 -4.42 -38.06 9.80
N VAL A 15 -5.34 -38.05 10.77
CA VAL A 15 -6.45 -37.10 10.84
C VAL A 15 -5.94 -35.68 11.10
N GLN A 16 -4.98 -35.52 12.02
CA GLN A 16 -4.34 -34.22 12.27
C GLN A 16 -3.65 -33.65 11.02
N ARG A 17 -2.92 -34.48 10.26
CA ARG A 17 -2.31 -34.05 8.99
C ARG A 17 -3.35 -33.64 7.95
N ALA A 18 -4.47 -34.37 7.86
CA ALA A 18 -5.55 -34.02 6.94
C ALA A 18 -6.22 -32.69 7.30
N ILE A 19 -6.46 -32.44 8.58
CA ILE A 19 -7.00 -31.16 9.07
C ILE A 19 -6.04 -30.00 8.75
N GLU A 20 -4.73 -30.19 8.98
CA GLU A 20 -3.74 -29.16 8.70
C GLU A 20 -3.62 -28.86 7.20
N GLN A 21 -3.72 -29.89 6.35
CA GLN A 21 -3.77 -29.71 4.90
C GLN A 21 -5.02 -28.95 4.45
N ILE A 22 -6.18 -29.28 5.03
CA ILE A 22 -7.45 -28.58 4.74
C ILE A 22 -7.35 -27.11 5.15
N ARG A 23 -6.82 -26.82 6.35
CA ARG A 23 -6.58 -25.45 6.82
C ARG A 23 -5.66 -24.68 5.88
N THR A 24 -4.54 -25.30 5.51
CA THR A 24 -3.59 -24.70 4.57
C THR A 24 -4.27 -24.40 3.22
N ASN A 25 -5.09 -25.31 2.72
CA ASN A 25 -5.82 -25.09 1.46
C ASN A 25 -6.84 -23.95 1.58
N PHE A 26 -7.60 -23.86 2.69
CA PHE A 26 -8.53 -22.75 2.92
C PHE A 26 -7.79 -21.41 3.05
N ASP A 27 -6.68 -21.35 3.76
CA ASP A 27 -5.85 -20.15 3.87
C ASP A 27 -5.32 -19.70 2.49
N ILE A 28 -4.95 -20.65 1.63
CA ILE A 28 -4.57 -20.36 0.24
C ILE A 28 -5.77 -19.81 -0.54
N MET A 29 -6.95 -20.44 -0.45
CA MET A 29 -8.15 -20.00 -1.15
C MET A 29 -8.59 -18.59 -0.74
N LEU A 30 -8.57 -18.28 0.57
CA LEU A 30 -8.91 -16.96 1.09
C LEU A 30 -7.96 -15.90 0.55
N LYS A 31 -6.64 -16.13 0.64
CA LYS A 31 -5.63 -15.20 0.11
C LYS A 31 -5.75 -14.98 -1.40
N GLU A 32 -6.04 -16.02 -2.17
CA GLU A 32 -6.24 -15.88 -3.61
C GLU A 32 -7.56 -15.16 -3.94
N GLY A 33 -8.61 -15.36 -3.14
CA GLY A 33 -9.88 -14.62 -3.26
C GLY A 33 -9.70 -13.12 -3.00
N GLU A 34 -9.00 -12.76 -1.93
CA GLU A 34 -8.63 -11.37 -1.61
C GLU A 34 -7.78 -10.76 -2.73
N ARG A 35 -6.78 -11.50 -3.23
CA ARG A 35 -5.93 -11.05 -4.34
C ARG A 35 -6.74 -10.80 -5.62
N LEU A 36 -7.66 -11.69 -5.96
CA LEU A 36 -8.51 -11.52 -7.15
C LEU A 36 -9.46 -10.33 -6.99
N SER A 37 -10.04 -10.16 -5.80
CA SER A 37 -10.88 -9.00 -5.49
C SER A 37 -10.12 -7.68 -5.65
N ALA A 38 -8.89 -7.61 -5.13
CA ALA A 38 -8.01 -6.46 -5.30
C ALA A 38 -7.68 -6.20 -6.78
N LEU A 39 -7.39 -7.26 -7.56
CA LEU A 39 -7.17 -7.14 -9.01
C LEU A 39 -8.38 -6.57 -9.75
N ILE A 40 -9.57 -7.05 -9.43
CA ILE A 40 -10.82 -6.57 -10.06
C ILE A 40 -11.01 -5.09 -9.73
N ASN A 41 -10.83 -4.69 -8.46
CA ASN A 41 -10.97 -3.30 -8.06
C ASN A 41 -9.93 -2.40 -8.72
N ASP A 42 -8.66 -2.81 -8.77
CA ASP A 42 -7.60 -2.04 -9.44
C ASP A 42 -7.89 -1.84 -10.94
N VAL A 43 -8.42 -2.87 -11.62
CA VAL A 43 -8.83 -2.76 -13.03
C VAL A 43 -10.02 -1.83 -13.18
N LEU A 44 -11.04 -1.95 -12.33
CA LEU A 44 -12.21 -1.05 -12.36
C LEU A 44 -11.83 0.40 -12.10
N ASP A 45 -10.92 0.65 -11.16
CA ASP A 45 -10.39 1.98 -10.89
C ASP A 45 -9.65 2.51 -12.12
N LEU A 46 -8.78 1.69 -12.74
CA LEU A 46 -8.07 2.09 -13.95
C LEU A 46 -9.04 2.42 -15.11
N GLU A 47 -10.08 1.62 -15.33
CA GLU A 47 -11.09 1.87 -16.36
C GLU A 47 -11.87 3.17 -16.08
N LYS A 48 -12.24 3.43 -14.81
CA LYS A 48 -12.87 4.70 -14.42
C LYS A 48 -11.96 5.89 -14.66
N ILE A 49 -10.67 5.74 -14.37
CA ILE A 49 -9.65 6.74 -14.59
C ILE A 49 -9.52 7.06 -16.09
N GLU A 50 -9.36 6.03 -16.93
CA GLU A 50 -9.19 6.19 -18.38
C GLU A 50 -10.45 6.74 -19.06
N ALA A 51 -11.64 6.37 -18.56
CA ALA A 51 -12.90 6.89 -19.05
C ALA A 51 -13.25 8.30 -18.50
N GLY A 52 -12.45 8.85 -17.57
CA GLY A 52 -12.75 10.11 -16.90
C GLY A 52 -14.00 10.06 -16.00
N LYS A 53 -14.41 8.86 -15.56
CA LYS A 53 -15.61 8.58 -14.78
C LYS A 53 -15.35 8.38 -13.29
N MET A 54 -14.11 8.57 -12.84
CA MET A 54 -13.81 8.51 -11.42
C MET A 54 -14.54 9.66 -10.71
N GLU A 55 -15.41 9.31 -9.77
CA GLU A 55 -16.08 10.29 -8.92
C GLU A 55 -15.10 10.76 -7.84
N TRP A 56 -15.11 12.07 -7.58
CA TRP A 56 -14.22 12.71 -6.61
C TRP A 56 -15.04 13.47 -5.59
N HIS A 57 -14.64 13.34 -4.33
CA HIS A 57 -15.24 14.05 -3.21
C HIS A 57 -14.18 14.91 -2.53
N PHE A 58 -13.86 16.03 -3.18
CA PHE A 58 -12.91 16.99 -2.63
C PHE A 58 -13.49 17.76 -1.45
N GLU A 59 -12.77 17.74 -0.34
CA GLU A 59 -13.08 18.47 0.88
C GLU A 59 -11.81 19.08 1.48
N THR A 60 -11.99 20.05 2.38
CA THR A 60 -10.88 20.51 3.21
C THR A 60 -10.55 19.41 4.23
N LEU A 61 -9.32 18.95 4.26
CA LEU A 61 -8.87 17.89 5.16
C LEU A 61 -7.45 18.10 5.68
N GLU A 62 -7.15 17.46 6.80
CA GLU A 62 -5.81 17.41 7.39
C GLU A 62 -5.13 16.09 6.99
N VAL A 63 -3.93 16.19 6.42
CA VAL A 63 -3.16 15.02 5.97
C VAL A 63 -2.81 14.10 7.13
N ASN A 64 -2.61 14.64 8.33
CA ASN A 64 -2.31 13.89 9.56
C ASN A 64 -3.38 12.83 9.83
N ASN A 65 -4.66 13.19 9.72
CA ASN A 65 -5.78 12.28 9.94
C ASN A 65 -5.77 11.11 8.95
N VAL A 66 -5.38 11.35 7.68
CA VAL A 66 -5.24 10.30 6.68
C VAL A 66 -4.11 9.34 7.05
N ILE A 67 -2.95 9.88 7.44
CA ILE A 67 -1.78 9.07 7.81
C ILE A 67 -2.08 8.25 9.07
N GLU A 68 -2.67 8.83 10.11
CA GLU A 68 -3.02 8.14 11.36
C GLU A 68 -4.03 7.00 11.13
N ARG A 69 -5.03 7.23 10.28
CA ARG A 69 -5.98 6.19 9.87
C ARG A 69 -5.27 5.03 9.14
N VAL A 70 -4.30 5.32 8.28
CA VAL A 70 -3.52 4.29 7.59
C VAL A 70 -2.62 3.53 8.56
N LEU A 71 -1.95 4.22 9.47
CA LEU A 71 -1.07 3.59 10.46
C LEU A 71 -1.86 2.63 11.37
N SER A 72 -3.02 3.06 11.85
CA SER A 72 -3.89 2.20 12.66
C SER A 72 -4.42 0.99 11.88
N THR A 73 -4.87 1.19 10.63
CA THR A 73 -5.39 0.11 9.77
C THR A 73 -4.32 -0.91 9.37
N THR A 74 -3.07 -0.46 9.20
CA THR A 74 -1.97 -1.33 8.75
C THR A 74 -1.19 -1.98 9.89
N LEU A 75 -1.40 -1.56 11.15
CA LEU A 75 -0.69 -2.09 12.33
C LEU A 75 -0.68 -3.64 12.41
N PRO A 76 -1.77 -4.37 12.13
CA PRO A 76 -1.74 -5.84 12.14
C PRO A 76 -0.75 -6.45 11.14
N LEU A 77 -0.56 -5.82 9.97
CA LEU A 77 0.39 -6.28 8.94
C LEU A 77 1.83 -6.19 9.46
N PHE A 78 2.15 -5.13 10.19
CA PHE A 78 3.45 -4.96 10.83
C PHE A 78 3.70 -6.00 11.92
N GLN A 79 2.69 -6.24 12.77
CA GLN A 79 2.77 -7.24 13.85
C GLN A 79 2.97 -8.65 13.29
N GLN A 80 2.23 -9.01 12.23
CA GLN A 80 2.36 -10.31 11.58
C GLN A 80 3.76 -10.55 11.00
N LYS A 81 4.37 -9.50 10.43
CA LYS A 81 5.71 -9.59 9.82
C LYS A 81 6.85 -9.30 10.81
N GLY A 82 6.55 -8.87 12.04
CA GLY A 82 7.56 -8.48 13.03
C GLY A 82 8.32 -7.20 12.66
N LEU A 83 7.71 -6.30 11.88
CA LEU A 83 8.29 -5.02 11.48
C LEU A 83 7.97 -3.91 12.46
N LYS A 84 8.85 -2.91 12.55
CA LYS A 84 8.56 -1.68 13.33
C LYS A 84 7.84 -0.66 12.45
N GLN A 85 6.66 -0.25 12.88
CA GLN A 85 5.95 0.91 12.31
C GLN A 85 6.43 2.19 12.99
N LYS A 86 6.84 3.19 12.22
CA LYS A 86 7.32 4.49 12.74
C LYS A 86 6.58 5.64 12.05
N ALA A 87 6.38 6.73 12.77
CA ALA A 87 5.81 7.97 12.25
C ALA A 87 6.67 9.16 12.69
N ALA A 88 6.88 10.10 11.78
CA ALA A 88 7.45 11.41 12.08
C ALA A 88 6.67 12.46 11.27
N ILE A 89 5.52 12.83 11.80
CA ILE A 89 4.55 13.76 11.20
C ILE A 89 4.76 15.10 11.87
N GLU A 90 5.00 16.15 11.08
CA GLU A 90 5.11 17.52 11.60
C GLU A 90 3.78 17.97 12.23
N GLU A 91 3.89 18.66 13.37
CA GLU A 91 2.71 19.22 14.04
C GLU A 91 2.19 20.42 13.25
N ASN A 92 0.86 20.61 13.26
CA ASN A 92 0.20 21.78 12.64
C ASN A 92 0.43 21.94 11.12
N LEU A 93 0.48 20.83 10.37
CA LEU A 93 0.43 20.90 8.91
C LEU A 93 -0.86 21.60 8.46
N PRO A 94 -0.78 22.55 7.51
CA PRO A 94 -1.96 23.27 7.04
C PRO A 94 -2.93 22.32 6.32
N PRO A 95 -4.23 22.62 6.31
CA PRO A 95 -5.19 21.80 5.59
C PRO A 95 -4.97 21.88 4.07
N ILE A 96 -5.39 20.83 3.38
CA ILE A 96 -5.42 20.74 1.92
C ILE A 96 -6.86 20.54 1.42
N TYR A 97 -7.07 20.75 0.13
CA TYR A 97 -8.32 20.45 -0.57
C TYR A 97 -8.09 19.16 -1.35
N GLY A 98 -8.73 18.07 -0.91
CA GLY A 98 -8.43 16.74 -1.42
C GLY A 98 -9.56 15.76 -1.18
N ASP A 99 -9.49 14.62 -1.85
CA ASP A 99 -10.35 13.48 -1.62
C ASP A 99 -9.71 12.54 -0.59
N ARG A 100 -10.32 12.46 0.58
CA ARG A 100 -9.82 11.70 1.74
C ARG A 100 -9.64 10.22 1.43
N ASP A 101 -10.59 9.61 0.74
CA ASP A 101 -10.56 8.16 0.51
C ASP A 101 -9.54 7.80 -0.56
N GLN A 102 -9.36 8.65 -1.56
CA GLN A 102 -8.33 8.47 -2.58
C GLN A 102 -6.92 8.64 -2.00
N LEU A 103 -6.71 9.64 -1.13
CA LEU A 103 -5.43 9.79 -0.43
C LEU A 103 -5.15 8.64 0.55
N HIS A 104 -6.19 8.12 1.19
CA HIS A 104 -6.09 6.91 1.99
C HIS A 104 -5.66 5.69 1.13
N GLN A 105 -6.22 5.53 -0.08
CA GLN A 105 -5.81 4.48 -1.02
C GLN A 105 -4.33 4.61 -1.41
N VAL A 106 -3.86 5.83 -1.72
CA VAL A 106 -2.43 6.10 -2.00
C VAL A 106 -1.57 5.61 -0.84
N MET A 107 -1.88 6.05 0.37
CA MET A 107 -1.10 5.70 1.57
C MET A 107 -1.12 4.20 1.87
N ILE A 108 -2.28 3.53 1.77
CA ILE A 108 -2.38 2.07 1.94
C ILE A 108 -1.51 1.34 0.91
N ASN A 109 -1.52 1.75 -0.35
CA ASN A 109 -0.72 1.11 -1.38
C ASN A 109 0.79 1.30 -1.13
N LEU A 110 1.22 2.50 -0.73
CA LEU A 110 2.63 2.74 -0.40
C LEU A 110 3.09 1.96 0.85
N VAL A 111 2.30 1.98 1.92
CA VAL A 111 2.63 1.26 3.16
C VAL A 111 2.59 -0.26 2.98
N SER A 112 1.61 -0.78 2.25
CA SER A 112 1.54 -2.23 1.97
C SER A 112 2.71 -2.70 1.10
N ASN A 113 3.14 -1.92 0.11
CA ASN A 113 4.35 -2.20 -0.66
C ASN A 113 5.60 -2.21 0.24
N ALA A 114 5.75 -1.21 1.10
CA ALA A 114 6.86 -1.14 2.05
C ALA A 114 6.92 -2.37 2.98
N VAL A 115 5.79 -2.78 3.57
CA VAL A 115 5.69 -3.98 4.42
C VAL A 115 6.01 -5.25 3.62
N LYS A 116 5.42 -5.37 2.44
CA LYS A 116 5.59 -6.52 1.54
C LYS A 116 7.05 -6.76 1.18
N PHE A 117 7.82 -5.71 0.87
CA PHE A 117 9.21 -5.81 0.43
C PHE A 117 10.27 -5.67 1.54
N THR A 118 9.84 -5.53 2.81
CA THR A 118 10.75 -5.44 3.97
C THR A 118 10.64 -6.65 4.86
N ASP A 119 11.63 -7.53 4.89
CA ASP A 119 11.55 -8.75 5.71
C ASP A 119 11.88 -8.52 7.18
N LYS A 120 12.82 -7.60 7.45
CA LYS A 120 13.19 -7.17 8.80
C LYS A 120 13.49 -5.68 8.79
N GLY A 121 13.22 -5.00 9.91
CA GLY A 121 13.54 -3.59 10.07
C GLY A 121 12.30 -2.73 10.32
N SER A 122 12.13 -1.65 9.56
CA SER A 122 11.07 -0.69 9.82
C SER A 122 10.52 -0.03 8.56
N VAL A 123 9.26 0.40 8.63
CA VAL A 123 8.69 1.37 7.69
C VAL A 123 8.39 2.65 8.46
N THR A 124 8.79 3.79 7.91
CA THR A 124 8.62 5.12 8.51
C THR A 124 7.75 5.97 7.59
N CYS A 125 6.60 6.41 8.10
CA CYS A 125 5.80 7.45 7.44
C CYS A 125 6.24 8.83 7.95
N ARG A 126 6.47 9.78 7.05
CA ARG A 126 6.75 11.17 7.41
C ARG A 126 5.85 12.11 6.64
N ALA A 127 5.50 13.23 7.25
CA ALA A 127 4.88 14.34 6.55
C ALA A 127 5.48 15.65 7.06
N ARG A 128 5.77 16.57 6.15
CA ARG A 128 6.36 17.87 6.46
C ARG A 128 5.91 18.94 5.46
N LEU A 129 5.91 20.19 5.89
CA LEU A 129 5.66 21.32 5.01
C LEU A 129 6.96 21.72 4.30
N ILE A 130 6.94 21.79 2.97
CA ILE A 130 8.03 22.29 2.15
C ILE A 130 7.46 23.37 1.22
N ASN A 131 7.75 24.63 1.53
CA ASN A 131 7.13 25.78 0.88
C ASN A 131 5.60 25.67 0.96
N ASP A 132 4.90 25.70 -0.18
CA ASP A 132 3.44 25.60 -0.28
C ASP A 132 2.94 24.16 -0.55
N MET A 133 3.76 23.14 -0.27
CA MET A 133 3.42 21.74 -0.49
C MET A 133 3.66 20.92 0.77
N ILE A 134 2.73 20.02 1.10
CA ILE A 134 2.96 18.97 2.08
C ILE A 134 3.64 17.82 1.36
N GLU A 135 4.87 17.50 1.75
CA GLU A 135 5.58 16.30 1.29
C GLU A 135 5.31 15.18 2.28
N VAL A 136 4.75 14.08 1.77
CA VAL A 136 4.55 12.83 2.49
C VAL A 136 5.53 11.80 1.96
N SER A 137 6.13 11.01 2.84
CA SER A 137 7.05 9.94 2.46
C SER A 137 6.79 8.65 3.24
N VAL A 138 7.00 7.52 2.56
CA VAL A 138 6.97 6.18 3.14
C VAL A 138 8.31 5.52 2.85
N ALA A 139 9.14 5.42 3.88
CA ALA A 139 10.50 4.89 3.81
C ALA A 139 10.58 3.49 4.43
N ASP A 140 11.05 2.52 3.67
CA ASP A 140 11.28 1.14 4.10
C ASP A 140 12.76 0.79 4.15
N THR A 141 13.10 -0.26 4.91
CA THR A 141 14.46 -0.81 5.02
C THR A 141 14.58 -2.16 4.32
N GLY A 142 13.81 -2.36 3.26
CA GLY A 142 13.65 -3.62 2.56
C GLY A 142 14.74 -3.88 1.53
N VAL A 143 14.41 -4.72 0.54
CA VAL A 143 15.36 -5.18 -0.48
C VAL A 143 15.83 -4.07 -1.44
N GLY A 144 15.10 -2.95 -1.51
CA GLY A 144 15.34 -1.90 -2.49
C GLY A 144 15.02 -2.32 -3.92
N ILE A 145 15.25 -1.40 -4.86
CA ILE A 145 14.96 -1.54 -6.28
C ILE A 145 16.23 -1.24 -7.09
N ALA A 146 16.50 -2.03 -8.13
CA ALA A 146 17.64 -1.80 -9.01
C ALA A 146 17.45 -0.52 -9.83
N GLN A 147 18.53 0.21 -10.09
CA GLN A 147 18.49 1.49 -10.81
C GLN A 147 17.84 1.38 -12.20
N GLU A 148 18.08 0.27 -12.90
CA GLU A 148 17.49 -0.03 -14.21
C GLU A 148 15.96 -0.23 -14.18
N ASP A 149 15.41 -0.60 -13.03
CA ASP A 149 13.99 -0.86 -12.85
C ASP A 149 13.21 0.39 -12.40
N LEU A 150 13.89 1.38 -11.80
CA LEU A 150 13.25 2.60 -11.26
C LEU A 150 12.32 3.32 -12.26
N PRO A 151 12.69 3.51 -13.54
CA PRO A 151 11.82 4.21 -14.49
C PRO A 151 10.48 3.50 -14.71
N ARG A 152 10.44 2.18 -14.51
CA ARG A 152 9.31 1.31 -14.83
C ARG A 152 8.39 1.04 -13.64
N VAL A 153 8.77 1.49 -12.44
CA VAL A 153 8.02 1.24 -11.18
C VAL A 153 6.57 1.71 -11.25
N PHE A 154 6.29 2.75 -12.04
CA PHE A 154 4.96 3.32 -12.21
C PHE A 154 4.27 2.92 -13.52
N ASP A 155 4.85 2.02 -14.30
CA ASP A 155 4.24 1.49 -15.51
C ASP A 155 3.16 0.47 -15.14
N LYS A 156 2.06 0.48 -15.90
CA LYS A 156 0.93 -0.44 -15.69
C LYS A 156 1.38 -1.89 -15.83
N PHE A 157 0.91 -2.74 -14.93
CA PHE A 157 1.19 -4.18 -14.91
C PHE A 157 2.67 -4.55 -14.72
N THR A 158 3.52 -3.58 -14.35
CA THR A 158 4.93 -3.87 -14.07
C THR A 158 5.09 -4.49 -12.71
N GLN A 159 5.79 -5.62 -12.67
CA GLN A 159 6.21 -6.30 -11.44
C GLN A 159 7.71 -6.51 -11.51
N LEU A 160 8.44 -5.94 -10.55
CA LEU A 160 9.90 -6.02 -10.50
C LEU A 160 10.31 -7.29 -9.74
N GLY A 161 11.12 -8.14 -10.37
CA GLY A 161 11.61 -9.40 -9.80
C GLY A 161 11.85 -10.50 -10.84
N ASN A 162 12.73 -11.46 -10.51
CA ASN A 162 12.97 -12.63 -11.36
C ASN A 162 11.72 -13.51 -11.45
N THR A 163 11.23 -13.71 -12.68
CA THR A 163 10.10 -14.58 -13.07
C THR A 163 10.28 -16.06 -12.75
N LEU A 164 11.42 -16.46 -12.14
CA LEU A 164 11.82 -17.85 -11.96
C LEU A 164 11.67 -18.40 -10.54
N THR A 165 11.44 -17.59 -9.50
CA THR A 165 11.49 -18.10 -8.10
C THR A 165 10.45 -17.58 -7.11
N ASP A 166 9.46 -16.76 -7.48
CA ASP A 166 8.44 -16.35 -6.50
C ASP A 166 7.10 -16.04 -7.17
N LYS A 167 6.00 -16.39 -6.50
CA LYS A 167 4.63 -16.05 -6.93
C LYS A 167 4.51 -14.53 -7.14
N PRO A 168 3.70 -14.06 -8.10
CA PRO A 168 3.45 -12.63 -8.30
C PRO A 168 2.90 -12.03 -7.01
N LYS A 169 3.64 -11.09 -6.40
CA LYS A 169 3.29 -10.55 -5.08
C LYS A 169 2.31 -9.36 -5.17
N GLY A 170 1.76 -9.03 -6.34
CA GLY A 170 0.82 -7.92 -6.52
C GLY A 170 0.22 -7.82 -7.94
N THR A 171 -0.53 -6.75 -8.19
CA THR A 171 -1.26 -6.50 -9.43
C THR A 171 -0.43 -5.73 -10.46
N GLY A 172 0.50 -4.89 -10.00
CA GLY A 172 1.24 -3.93 -10.83
C GLY A 172 0.42 -2.69 -11.20
N LEU A 173 -0.75 -2.47 -10.58
CA LEU A 173 -1.62 -1.33 -10.86
C LEU A 173 -1.66 -0.28 -9.75
N GLY A 174 -1.32 -0.64 -8.51
CA GLY A 174 -1.41 0.28 -7.38
C GLY A 174 -0.57 1.56 -7.54
N LEU A 175 0.68 1.48 -8.01
CA LEU A 175 1.55 2.65 -8.20
C LEU A 175 1.11 3.56 -9.37
N PRO A 176 0.71 3.03 -10.55
CA PRO A 176 0.01 3.82 -11.57
C PRO A 176 -1.23 4.56 -11.02
N ILE A 177 -2.07 3.89 -10.23
CA ILE A 177 -3.26 4.51 -9.62
C ILE A 177 -2.84 5.62 -8.66
N CYS A 178 -1.80 5.39 -7.84
CA CYS A 178 -1.27 6.43 -6.94
C CYS A 178 -0.80 7.67 -7.70
N ARG A 179 -0.08 7.48 -8.82
CA ARG A 179 0.36 8.59 -9.67
C ARG A 179 -0.80 9.39 -10.21
N TYR A 180 -1.87 8.73 -10.64
CA TYR A 180 -3.06 9.42 -11.11
C TYR A 180 -3.75 10.20 -9.99
N ILE A 181 -3.96 9.57 -8.82
CA ILE A 181 -4.60 10.23 -7.66
C ILE A 181 -3.79 11.45 -7.22
N VAL A 182 -2.49 11.30 -7.01
CA VAL A 182 -1.62 12.40 -6.60
C VAL A 182 -1.60 13.51 -7.65
N GLY A 183 -1.53 13.16 -8.94
CA GLY A 183 -1.60 14.13 -10.03
C GLY A 183 -2.92 14.90 -10.07
N ARG A 184 -4.06 14.24 -9.78
CA ARG A 184 -5.37 14.91 -9.68
C ARG A 184 -5.42 15.90 -8.53
N HIS A 185 -4.69 15.64 -7.45
CA HIS A 185 -4.53 16.57 -6.32
C HIS A 185 -3.53 17.71 -6.62
N GLY A 186 -2.97 17.79 -7.83
CA GLY A 186 -1.97 18.79 -8.18
C GLY A 186 -0.59 18.53 -7.58
N GLY A 187 -0.34 17.29 -7.14
CA GLY A 187 0.92 16.84 -6.59
C GLY A 187 1.79 16.07 -7.57
N GLU A 188 2.95 15.64 -7.10
CA GLU A 188 3.85 14.73 -7.80
C GLU A 188 4.17 13.52 -6.91
N ILE A 189 4.40 12.34 -7.50
CA ILE A 189 4.85 11.14 -6.79
C ILE A 189 6.15 10.62 -7.42
N TRP A 190 7.13 10.29 -6.59
CA TRP A 190 8.42 9.77 -7.02
C TRP A 190 9.01 8.81 -5.97
N LEU A 191 10.20 8.27 -6.25
CA LEU A 191 10.92 7.44 -5.29
C LEU A 191 12.43 7.62 -5.37
N THR A 192 13.08 7.22 -4.29
CA THR A 192 14.52 6.94 -4.25
C THR A 192 14.71 5.53 -3.70
N SER A 193 15.58 4.72 -4.30
CA SER A 193 15.83 3.37 -3.81
C SER A 193 17.27 2.95 -4.05
N GLN A 194 17.77 2.09 -3.16
CA GLN A 194 19.04 1.42 -3.33
C GLN A 194 18.93 -0.04 -2.89
N VAL A 195 19.41 -0.94 -3.73
CA VAL A 195 19.41 -2.39 -3.47
C VAL A 195 20.10 -2.67 -2.12
N GLY A 196 19.40 -3.41 -1.26
CA GLY A 196 19.84 -3.78 0.08
C GLY A 196 19.72 -2.69 1.15
N GLN A 197 19.32 -1.46 0.80
CA GLN A 197 19.10 -0.37 1.76
C GLN A 197 17.63 0.01 1.94
N GLY A 198 16.78 -0.33 0.96
CA GLY A 198 15.35 -0.08 0.99
C GLY A 198 14.91 0.98 -0.01
N THR A 199 13.64 1.35 0.06
CA THR A 199 13.00 2.33 -0.83
C THR A 199 12.33 3.42 -0.02
N THR A 200 12.35 4.65 -0.53
CA THR A 200 11.48 5.72 -0.05
C THR A 200 10.62 6.22 -1.19
N PHE A 201 9.31 6.09 -1.04
CA PHE A 201 8.33 6.75 -1.90
C PHE A 201 7.97 8.10 -1.31
N TYR A 202 7.78 9.07 -2.18
CA TYR A 202 7.43 10.44 -1.84
C TYR A 202 6.23 10.87 -2.67
N PHE A 203 5.34 11.66 -2.09
CA PHE A 203 4.40 12.45 -2.86
C PHE A 203 4.15 13.81 -2.24
N THR A 204 3.69 14.76 -3.04
CA THR A 204 3.35 16.11 -2.58
C THR A 204 1.87 16.41 -2.71
N LEU A 205 1.38 17.30 -1.88
CA LEU A 205 0.02 17.83 -1.91
C LEU A 205 0.07 19.35 -1.74
N PRO A 206 -0.54 20.14 -2.64
CA PRO A 206 -0.54 21.58 -2.52
C PRO A 206 -1.39 22.05 -1.33
N VAL A 207 -0.87 23.01 -0.58
CA VAL A 207 -1.59 23.68 0.50
C VAL A 207 -2.59 24.65 -0.12
N ARG A 208 -3.83 24.19 -0.28
CA ARG A 208 -4.96 24.98 -0.79
C ARG A 208 -6.21 24.56 -0.04
N VAL A 209 -7.11 25.50 0.24
CA VAL A 209 -8.35 25.23 0.98
C VAL A 209 -9.61 25.25 0.09
N THR A 210 -9.45 25.45 -1.22
CA THR A 210 -10.55 25.50 -2.20
C THR A 210 -10.12 25.00 -3.58
N GLU A 211 -11.09 24.57 -4.39
CA GLU A 211 -10.93 24.39 -5.84
C GLU A 211 -10.57 25.75 -6.48
N THR A 212 -9.63 25.76 -7.44
CA THR A 212 -9.31 26.97 -8.24
C THR A 212 -10.09 26.91 -9.54
#